data_AF-A0A3Q2PDX0-F1
#
_entry.id   AF-A0A3Q2PDX0-F1
#
_cell.length_a   1.000
_cell.length_b   1.000
_cell.length_c   1.000
_cell.angle_alpha   90.00
_cell.angle_beta   90.00
_cell.angle_gamma   90.00
#
_symmetry.space_group_name_H-M   'P 1'
#
loop_
_entity.id
_entity.type
_entity.pdbx_description
1 polymer ?
#
loop_
_entity_poly.entity_id
_entity_poly.type
_entity_poly.pdbx_seq_one_letter_code
_entity_poly.pdbx_strand_id
1 'polypeptide(L)'
;MHERRGLMYVFCARLSRLKTSTACCFLAALFTVEAEQATYMSEFGGNVVMGCKFSSNPANPHRDLKVNWHRKTNGIYEEVIRLEDNLENSASPKYQGRVELLTGELKNGWAKLKISHLKMNDSGTYQCLVQTAEGNDYKEITLSVEAPYKSVSKRIERRAEGDKVVLTCQSQGYPKSSVVWHDGHLQKHNSSTTATATPDGLFNVTSRIEVSSSAKNNYTCNFTHDGYAATFHIPDDISLPKGKNDALITVLCIGLILTAIGLGVVTYRRRKGARTPSTRNCLVNDEERSLSAAACLGMDKESAVEEKVITEEENLRSHLKAHYSEFSLTTKTKHHCDSFAAEELPHRLQNNEGLPVRLQDLLPNAGEVLLLEGPPRSGKTTAAHILLSSWTAADSGFLDAGFLDLLVYVNCDTMKGDLFQEATAQLALSEKISAEQLRTVLSRSNKTLLLLDGYKEGNHFCDETLRRFLSERGSCRVLVTSCLGDCPVLKQTLKTEGTLTLQMQSAKY
;
A
#
# COMPACT_ATOMS: atom_id res chain seq x y z
N MET A 1 20.73 -47.79 -12.72
CA MET A 1 20.84 -48.81 -13.78
C MET A 1 21.95 -48.38 -14.73
N HIS A 2 23.04 -49.15 -14.69
CA HIS A 2 24.20 -49.06 -15.56
C HIS A 2 23.78 -49.42 -17.00
N GLU A 3 24.01 -48.54 -17.97
CA GLU A 3 24.54 -48.91 -19.29
C GLU A 3 24.83 -47.64 -20.11
N ARG A 4 25.87 -47.71 -20.95
CA ARG A 4 26.47 -46.63 -21.78
C ARG A 4 27.65 -45.84 -21.19
N ARG A 5 28.53 -46.50 -20.43
CA ARG A 5 29.92 -46.02 -20.18
C ARG A 5 31.01 -46.93 -20.80
N GLY A 6 30.66 -47.75 -21.79
CA GLY A 6 31.45 -48.92 -22.18
C GLY A 6 32.06 -48.94 -23.59
N LEU A 7 32.40 -47.80 -24.23
CA LEU A 7 33.09 -47.87 -25.54
C LEU A 7 34.25 -46.90 -25.78
N MET A 8 34.61 -46.03 -24.82
CA MET A 8 35.69 -45.04 -25.04
C MET A 8 36.98 -45.33 -24.25
N TYR A 9 37.13 -46.53 -23.68
CA TYR A 9 38.31 -46.93 -22.91
C TYR A 9 39.16 -48.04 -23.53
N VAL A 10 38.77 -48.60 -24.69
CA VAL A 10 39.49 -49.75 -25.30
C VAL A 10 40.46 -49.31 -26.42
N PHE A 11 40.40 -48.07 -26.91
CA PHE A 11 41.32 -47.61 -27.96
C PHE A 11 42.64 -46.98 -27.47
N CYS A 12 42.86 -46.88 -26.16
CA CYS A 12 44.07 -46.24 -25.61
C CYS A 12 45.16 -47.19 -25.08
N ALA A 13 44.99 -48.52 -25.24
CA ALA A 13 45.93 -49.51 -24.69
C ALA A 13 46.57 -50.43 -25.75
N ARG A 14 46.78 -49.95 -26.98
CA ARG A 14 47.49 -50.74 -28.01
C ARG A 14 48.33 -49.94 -29.02
N LEU A 15 48.90 -48.83 -28.58
CA LEU A 15 49.88 -48.06 -29.36
C LEU A 15 51.14 -47.76 -28.52
N SER A 16 51.68 -48.78 -27.87
CA SER A 16 53.01 -48.76 -27.26
C SER A 16 53.97 -49.58 -28.11
N ARG A 17 54.28 -49.07 -29.31
CA ARG A 17 55.50 -49.36 -30.10
C ARG A 17 55.34 -48.71 -31.48
N LEU A 18 55.72 -47.45 -31.59
CA LEU A 18 56.41 -46.90 -32.77
C LEU A 18 57.05 -45.58 -32.32
N LYS A 19 58.38 -45.52 -32.34
CA LYS A 19 59.15 -44.28 -32.17
C LYS A 19 58.87 -43.38 -33.38
N THR A 20 59.07 -42.08 -33.18
CA THR A 20 59.04 -40.97 -34.16
C THR A 20 57.68 -40.50 -34.64
N SER A 21 57.13 -39.50 -33.98
CA SER A 21 56.80 -38.20 -34.58
C SER A 21 56.17 -37.33 -33.50
N THR A 22 56.51 -36.05 -33.51
CA THR A 22 55.99 -34.98 -32.66
C THR A 22 54.50 -34.78 -32.95
N ALA A 23 53.66 -35.74 -32.57
CA ALA A 23 52.21 -35.58 -32.55
C ALA A 23 51.87 -34.88 -31.23
N CYS A 24 52.05 -33.57 -31.22
CA CYS A 24 51.31 -32.70 -30.31
C CYS A 24 49.84 -33.06 -30.55
N CYS A 25 49.25 -33.86 -29.65
CA CYS A 25 47.80 -34.01 -29.58
C CYS A 25 47.25 -32.61 -29.33
N PHE A 26 46.95 -31.89 -30.41
CA PHE A 26 46.01 -30.80 -30.40
C PHE A 26 44.69 -31.41 -29.92
N LEU A 27 44.48 -31.41 -28.61
CA LEU A 27 43.15 -31.50 -28.03
C LEU A 27 42.42 -30.29 -28.59
N ALA A 28 41.71 -30.48 -29.71
CA ALA A 28 40.70 -29.53 -30.13
C ALA A 28 39.76 -29.37 -28.93
N ALA A 29 39.72 -28.18 -28.35
CA ALA A 29 38.80 -27.88 -27.27
C ALA A 29 37.38 -28.06 -27.82
N LEU A 30 36.64 -29.04 -27.29
CA LEU A 30 35.24 -29.24 -27.66
C LEU A 30 34.43 -28.07 -27.13
N PHE A 31 33.40 -27.66 -27.89
CA PHE A 31 32.43 -26.68 -27.43
C PHE A 31 31.70 -27.23 -26.19
N THR A 32 31.66 -26.45 -25.11
CA THR A 32 31.07 -26.85 -23.83
C THR A 32 30.28 -25.71 -23.23
N VAL A 33 29.19 -26.06 -22.57
CA VAL A 33 28.36 -25.16 -21.78
C VAL A 33 28.49 -25.55 -20.32
N GLU A 34 28.67 -24.59 -19.41
CA GLU A 34 28.76 -24.79 -17.97
C GLU A 34 27.76 -23.85 -17.28
N ALA A 35 27.03 -24.36 -16.29
CA ALA A 35 26.15 -23.50 -15.50
C ALA A 35 27.00 -22.65 -14.53
N GLU A 36 26.69 -21.36 -14.41
CA GLU A 36 27.33 -20.48 -13.42
C GLU A 36 27.13 -21.01 -12.01
N GLN A 37 25.90 -21.48 -11.74
CA GLN A 37 25.48 -22.11 -10.51
C GLN A 37 24.46 -23.19 -10.86
N ALA A 38 24.52 -24.33 -10.17
CA ALA A 38 23.58 -25.43 -10.38
C ALA A 38 22.19 -25.14 -9.79
N THR A 39 22.10 -24.27 -8.79
CA THR A 39 20.86 -23.94 -8.09
C THR A 39 20.80 -22.45 -7.77
N TYR A 40 19.64 -21.85 -7.98
CA TYR A 40 19.33 -20.46 -7.63
C TYR A 40 18.16 -20.44 -6.65
N MET A 41 18.26 -19.58 -5.64
CA MET A 41 17.18 -19.28 -4.71
C MET A 41 16.77 -17.83 -4.87
N SER A 42 15.47 -17.54 -4.92
CA SER A 42 14.96 -16.18 -5.10
C SER A 42 13.60 -16.01 -4.45
N GLU A 43 13.26 -14.77 -4.10
CA GLU A 43 12.01 -14.46 -3.43
C GLU A 43 10.84 -14.31 -4.42
N PHE A 44 9.64 -14.71 -3.98
CA PHE A 44 8.38 -14.47 -4.67
C PHE A 44 8.18 -12.98 -4.97
N GLY A 45 7.73 -12.66 -6.19
CA GLY A 45 7.60 -11.30 -6.69
C GLY A 45 8.92 -10.63 -7.09
N GLY A 46 10.07 -11.21 -6.70
CA GLY A 46 11.39 -10.73 -7.07
C GLY A 46 11.83 -11.13 -8.48
N ASN A 47 13.13 -10.96 -8.75
CA ASN A 47 13.75 -11.27 -10.04
C ASN A 47 14.94 -12.23 -9.85
N VAL A 48 15.22 -13.07 -10.84
CA VAL A 48 16.41 -13.94 -10.88
C VAL A 48 17.13 -13.81 -12.21
N VAL A 49 18.46 -13.93 -12.19
CA VAL A 49 19.28 -14.03 -13.39
C VAL A 49 20.07 -15.33 -13.33
N MET A 50 19.72 -16.28 -14.20
CA MET A 50 20.40 -17.56 -14.32
C MET A 50 21.35 -17.53 -15.52
N GLY A 51 22.60 -17.97 -15.32
CA GLY A 51 23.62 -17.92 -16.35
C GLY A 51 24.23 -19.27 -16.68
N CYS A 52 24.51 -19.48 -17.97
CA CYS A 52 25.47 -20.48 -18.44
C CYS A 52 26.62 -19.81 -19.18
N LYS A 53 27.83 -20.28 -18.91
CA LYS A 53 29.05 -19.93 -19.63
C LYS A 53 29.27 -20.92 -20.76
N PHE A 54 29.64 -20.45 -21.93
CA PHE A 54 30.00 -21.31 -23.06
C PHE A 54 31.38 -20.94 -23.59
N SER A 55 32.11 -21.93 -24.11
CA SER A 55 33.37 -21.68 -24.80
C SER A 55 33.08 -20.99 -26.13
N SER A 56 33.51 -19.75 -26.29
CA SER A 56 33.38 -18.97 -27.53
C SER A 56 34.76 -18.71 -28.12
N ASN A 57 34.90 -18.92 -29.43
CA ASN A 57 36.15 -18.66 -30.13
C ASN A 57 36.34 -17.16 -30.40
N PRO A 58 37.48 -16.57 -30.00
CA PRO A 58 37.73 -15.14 -30.13
C PRO A 58 37.77 -14.64 -31.58
N ALA A 59 37.92 -15.52 -32.57
CA ALA A 59 37.95 -15.13 -33.98
C ALA A 59 36.56 -14.84 -34.57
N ASN A 60 35.48 -15.45 -34.06
CA ASN A 60 34.10 -15.27 -34.55
C ASN A 60 33.06 -15.55 -33.45
N PRO A 61 32.87 -14.64 -32.48
CA PRO A 61 32.10 -14.92 -31.26
C PRO A 61 30.59 -15.16 -31.44
N HIS A 62 30.03 -15.02 -32.65
CA HIS A 62 28.57 -15.03 -32.89
C HIS A 62 28.10 -15.67 -34.20
N ARG A 63 28.95 -16.36 -34.98
CA ARG A 63 28.44 -17.03 -36.20
C ARG A 63 27.51 -18.16 -35.80
N ASP A 64 26.26 -18.06 -36.25
CA ASP A 64 25.20 -19.04 -36.02
C ASP A 64 24.90 -19.30 -34.52
N LEU A 65 25.14 -18.30 -33.65
CA LEU A 65 24.84 -18.40 -32.21
C LEU A 65 23.33 -18.47 -31.99
N LYS A 66 22.86 -19.57 -31.41
CA LYS A 66 21.48 -19.77 -30.98
C LYS A 66 21.48 -20.11 -29.50
N VAL A 67 20.63 -19.42 -28.75
CA VAL A 67 20.47 -19.64 -27.30
C VAL A 67 19.01 -19.93 -27.03
N ASN A 68 18.75 -21.09 -26.47
CA ASN A 68 17.42 -21.54 -26.11
C ASN A 68 17.38 -21.88 -24.63
N TRP A 69 16.38 -21.33 -23.94
CA TRP A 69 16.07 -21.72 -22.57
C TRP A 69 14.77 -22.51 -22.55
N HIS A 70 14.83 -23.68 -21.95
CA HIS A 70 13.66 -24.53 -21.73
C HIS A 70 13.41 -24.70 -20.24
N ARG A 71 12.15 -24.89 -19.85
CA ARG A 71 11.77 -25.40 -18.54
C ARG A 71 11.43 -26.88 -18.66
N LYS A 72 12.00 -27.69 -17.78
CA LYS A 72 11.76 -29.12 -17.69
C LYS A 72 10.65 -29.39 -16.69
N THR A 73 9.49 -29.84 -17.18
CA THR A 73 8.32 -30.22 -16.38
C THR A 73 8.00 -31.68 -16.66
N ASN A 74 8.18 -32.58 -15.67
CA ASN A 74 7.88 -34.03 -15.82
C ASN A 74 8.53 -34.69 -17.06
N GLY A 75 9.73 -34.24 -17.45
CA GLY A 75 10.46 -34.75 -18.62
C GLY A 75 10.10 -34.08 -19.95
N ILE A 76 9.11 -33.18 -19.96
CA ILE A 76 8.76 -32.34 -21.12
C ILE A 76 9.56 -31.02 -21.01
N TYR A 77 10.15 -30.60 -22.13
CA TYR A 77 10.86 -29.32 -22.24
C TYR A 77 9.92 -28.28 -22.86
N GLU A 78 9.48 -27.32 -22.05
CA GLU A 78 8.68 -26.16 -22.48
C GLU A 78 9.62 -25.00 -22.83
N GLU A 79 9.47 -24.41 -24.01
CA GLU A 79 10.30 -23.26 -24.42
C GLU A 79 9.94 -22.00 -23.62
N VAL A 80 10.96 -21.39 -23.02
CA VAL A 80 10.86 -20.15 -22.24
C VAL A 80 11.19 -18.97 -23.14
N ILE A 81 12.40 -18.97 -23.70
CA ILE A 81 12.87 -17.96 -24.64
C ILE A 81 13.85 -18.58 -25.63
N ARG A 82 13.80 -18.09 -26.86
CA ARG A 82 14.69 -18.47 -27.96
C ARG A 82 15.28 -17.23 -28.60
N LEU A 83 16.57 -17.27 -28.84
CA LEU A 83 17.31 -16.31 -29.65
C LEU A 83 17.70 -16.96 -30.98
N GLU A 84 17.17 -16.45 -32.08
CA GLU A 84 17.58 -16.81 -33.43
C GLU A 84 17.65 -15.57 -34.31
N ASP A 85 18.67 -15.45 -35.16
CA ASP A 85 18.90 -14.30 -36.06
C ASP A 85 18.91 -12.93 -35.34
N ASN A 86 19.37 -12.91 -34.08
CA ASN A 86 19.35 -11.75 -33.16
C ASN A 86 17.93 -11.26 -32.77
N LEU A 87 16.89 -12.05 -33.02
CA LEU A 87 15.54 -11.77 -32.58
C LEU A 87 15.17 -12.65 -31.38
N GLU A 88 14.77 -12.00 -30.30
CA GLU A 88 14.25 -12.68 -29.10
C GLU A 88 12.77 -13.01 -29.31
N ASN A 89 12.44 -14.29 -29.20
CA ASN A 89 11.07 -14.78 -29.26
C ASN A 89 10.77 -15.59 -27.99
N SER A 90 9.78 -15.14 -27.21
CA SER A 90 9.22 -15.91 -26.10
C SER A 90 8.10 -16.81 -26.60
N ALA A 91 8.24 -18.13 -26.49
CA ALA A 91 7.24 -19.08 -26.99
C ALA A 91 6.03 -19.27 -26.06
N SER A 92 6.21 -19.11 -24.75
CA SER A 92 5.15 -19.41 -23.78
C SER A 92 4.44 -18.15 -23.28
N PRO A 93 3.10 -18.10 -23.33
CA PRO A 93 2.31 -17.01 -22.75
C PRO A 93 2.58 -16.79 -21.25
N LYS A 94 3.01 -17.83 -20.51
CA LYS A 94 3.33 -17.74 -19.07
C LYS A 94 4.52 -16.80 -18.78
N TYR A 95 5.43 -16.65 -19.74
CA TYR A 95 6.66 -15.88 -19.59
C TYR A 95 6.64 -14.54 -20.35
N GLN A 96 5.58 -14.28 -21.12
CA GLN A 96 5.45 -13.06 -21.91
C GLN A 96 5.58 -11.79 -21.04
N GLY A 97 6.49 -10.90 -21.41
CA GLY A 97 6.75 -9.65 -20.70
C GLY A 97 7.50 -9.79 -19.37
N ARG A 98 7.91 -11.01 -18.97
CA ARG A 98 8.65 -11.27 -17.73
C ARG A 98 10.06 -11.81 -17.94
N VAL A 99 10.35 -12.39 -19.10
CA VAL A 99 11.65 -12.97 -19.41
C VAL A 99 12.42 -12.14 -20.41
N GLU A 100 13.74 -12.09 -20.25
CA GLU A 100 14.67 -11.32 -21.06
C GLU A 100 15.99 -12.10 -21.16
N LEU A 101 16.53 -12.24 -22.37
CA LEU A 101 17.88 -12.75 -22.53
C LEU A 101 18.86 -11.57 -22.50
N LEU A 102 19.86 -11.60 -21.63
CA LEU A 102 20.84 -10.52 -21.51
C LEU A 102 21.84 -10.57 -22.67
N THR A 103 21.43 -10.10 -23.84
CA THR A 103 22.20 -10.18 -25.10
C THR A 103 23.57 -9.50 -25.03
N GLY A 104 23.74 -8.48 -24.19
CA GLY A 104 25.04 -7.84 -23.94
C GLY A 104 26.11 -8.79 -23.39
N GLU A 105 25.70 -9.82 -22.65
CA GLU A 105 26.60 -10.80 -22.00
C GLU A 105 27.04 -11.91 -22.96
N LEU A 106 26.34 -12.09 -24.09
CA LEU A 106 26.68 -13.13 -25.08
C LEU A 106 28.09 -12.94 -25.64
N LYS A 107 28.54 -11.69 -25.79
CA LYS A 107 29.89 -11.32 -26.26
C LYS A 107 30.99 -11.86 -25.35
N ASN A 108 30.66 -12.04 -24.08
CA ASN A 108 31.56 -12.52 -23.04
C ASN A 108 31.46 -14.05 -22.84
N GLY A 109 30.73 -14.76 -23.73
CA GLY A 109 30.49 -16.20 -23.61
C GLY A 109 29.45 -16.55 -22.55
N TRP A 110 28.50 -15.66 -22.25
CA TRP A 110 27.47 -15.86 -21.24
C TRP A 110 26.06 -15.82 -21.83
N ALA A 111 25.33 -16.91 -21.67
CA ALA A 111 23.90 -16.98 -21.94
C ALA A 111 23.16 -16.77 -20.62
N LYS A 112 22.73 -15.53 -20.34
CA LYS A 112 22.03 -15.16 -19.09
C LYS A 112 20.55 -14.90 -19.33
N LEU A 113 19.69 -15.66 -18.65
CA LEU A 113 18.24 -15.50 -18.62
C LEU A 113 17.81 -14.75 -17.37
N LYS A 114 17.14 -13.61 -17.56
CA LYS A 114 16.46 -12.90 -16.48
C LYS A 114 14.98 -13.26 -16.48
N ILE A 115 14.45 -13.60 -15.31
CA ILE A 115 13.00 -13.79 -15.08
C ILE A 115 12.58 -12.79 -14.00
N SER A 116 11.61 -11.95 -14.32
CA SER A 116 11.09 -10.91 -13.43
C SER A 116 9.72 -11.27 -12.87
N HIS A 117 9.35 -10.69 -11.72
CA HIS A 117 8.08 -10.95 -11.04
C HIS A 117 7.82 -12.45 -10.83
N LEU A 118 8.75 -13.11 -10.12
CA LEU A 118 8.73 -14.55 -9.90
C LEU A 118 7.45 -15.03 -9.23
N LYS A 119 6.89 -16.12 -9.75
CA LYS A 119 5.74 -16.82 -9.18
C LYS A 119 6.20 -18.15 -8.59
N MET A 120 5.44 -18.72 -7.64
CA MET A 120 5.78 -20.03 -7.06
C MET A 120 5.90 -21.14 -8.11
N ASN A 121 5.05 -21.10 -9.14
CA ASN A 121 5.11 -22.07 -10.24
C ASN A 121 6.24 -21.79 -11.24
N ASP A 122 7.11 -20.81 -11.02
CA ASP A 122 8.35 -20.66 -11.79
C ASP A 122 9.47 -21.53 -11.22
N SER A 123 9.34 -22.05 -9.99
CA SER A 123 10.24 -23.08 -9.46
C SER A 123 10.31 -24.31 -10.37
N GLY A 124 11.50 -24.90 -10.45
CA GLY A 124 11.76 -26.10 -11.24
C GLY A 124 13.13 -26.09 -11.92
N THR A 125 13.34 -27.06 -12.80
CA THR A 125 14.59 -27.20 -13.54
C THR A 125 14.48 -26.51 -14.89
N TYR A 126 15.43 -25.64 -15.19
CA TYR A 126 15.62 -24.97 -16.46
C TYR A 126 16.82 -25.58 -17.18
N GLN A 127 16.81 -25.56 -18.51
CA GLN A 127 17.90 -26.01 -19.35
C GLN A 127 18.31 -24.84 -20.25
N CYS A 128 19.59 -24.47 -20.18
CA CYS A 128 20.20 -23.57 -21.14
C CYS A 128 20.89 -24.41 -22.21
N LEU A 129 20.40 -24.29 -23.44
CA LEU A 129 20.98 -24.92 -24.63
C LEU A 129 21.63 -23.82 -25.47
N VAL A 130 22.93 -23.96 -25.72
CA VAL A 130 23.68 -23.05 -26.59
C VAL A 130 24.18 -23.83 -27.79
N GLN A 131 23.98 -23.25 -28.96
CA GLN A 131 24.47 -23.79 -30.22
C GLN A 131 25.28 -22.72 -30.95
N THR A 132 26.42 -23.12 -31.49
CA THR A 132 27.29 -22.32 -32.34
C THR A 132 27.74 -23.15 -33.55
N ALA A 133 28.50 -22.55 -34.46
CA ALA A 133 29.13 -23.28 -35.55
C ALA A 133 30.12 -24.39 -35.06
N GLU A 134 30.60 -24.30 -33.82
CA GLU A 134 31.60 -25.21 -33.24
C GLU A 134 30.97 -26.43 -32.58
N GLY A 135 29.70 -26.34 -32.21
CA GLY A 135 28.95 -27.43 -31.59
C GLY A 135 27.72 -26.94 -30.85
N ASN A 136 27.09 -27.87 -30.13
CA ASN A 136 26.04 -27.57 -29.18
C ASN A 136 26.30 -28.30 -27.87
N ASP A 137 25.89 -27.68 -26.76
CA ASP A 137 25.91 -28.30 -25.44
C ASP A 137 24.82 -27.63 -24.57
N TYR A 138 24.48 -28.26 -23.45
CA TYR A 138 23.48 -27.75 -22.54
C TYR A 138 23.84 -28.02 -21.08
N LYS A 139 23.25 -27.20 -20.19
CA LYS A 139 23.23 -27.48 -18.75
C LYS A 139 21.88 -27.23 -18.13
N GLU A 140 21.59 -28.01 -17.10
CA GLU A 140 20.41 -27.87 -16.28
C GLU A 140 20.72 -27.04 -15.03
N ILE A 141 19.78 -26.18 -14.65
CA ILE A 141 19.84 -25.27 -13.50
C ILE A 141 18.52 -25.40 -12.76
N THR A 142 18.55 -25.52 -11.43
CA THR A 142 17.33 -25.57 -10.60
C THR A 142 17.04 -24.20 -9.98
N LEU A 143 15.83 -23.68 -10.20
CA LEU A 143 15.32 -22.49 -9.53
C LEU A 143 14.38 -22.89 -8.39
N SER A 144 14.64 -22.38 -7.19
CA SER A 144 13.76 -22.47 -6.03
C SER A 144 13.24 -21.08 -5.68
N VAL A 145 11.92 -20.89 -5.77
CA VAL A 145 11.25 -19.66 -5.34
C VAL A 145 10.72 -19.85 -3.91
N GLU A 146 11.09 -18.95 -3.02
CA GLU A 146 10.66 -18.95 -1.62
C GLU A 146 9.92 -17.66 -1.28
N ALA A 147 9.09 -17.68 -0.25
CA ALA A 147 8.39 -16.51 0.25
C ALA A 147 8.54 -16.44 1.77
N PRO A 148 9.40 -15.57 2.29
CA PRO A 148 9.56 -15.44 3.73
C PRO A 148 8.31 -14.81 4.38
N TYR A 149 8.01 -15.20 5.62
CA TYR A 149 6.88 -14.73 6.43
C TYR A 149 7.09 -13.31 7.01
N LYS A 150 7.69 -12.40 6.23
CA LYS A 150 8.14 -11.04 6.63
C LYS A 150 7.02 -10.20 7.27
N SER A 151 5.83 -10.20 6.67
CA SER A 151 4.72 -9.31 7.06
C SER A 151 3.80 -9.95 8.08
N VAL A 152 4.27 -10.07 9.33
CA VAL A 152 3.50 -10.66 10.42
C VAL A 152 2.46 -9.69 10.97
N SER A 153 1.19 -9.91 10.61
CA SER A 153 0.05 -9.16 11.12
C SER A 153 -0.32 -9.61 12.54
N LYS A 154 -0.71 -8.64 13.38
CA LYS A 154 -1.06 -8.81 14.80
C LYS A 154 -2.50 -8.38 15.04
N ARG A 155 -3.29 -9.21 15.71
CA ARG A 155 -4.63 -8.85 16.20
C ARG A 155 -4.80 -9.25 17.66
N ILE A 156 -5.46 -8.39 18.44
CA ILE A 156 -5.75 -8.59 19.85
C ILE A 156 -7.27 -8.43 20.02
N GLU A 157 -7.93 -9.46 20.54
CA GLU A 157 -9.38 -9.47 20.71
C GLU A 157 -9.73 -9.88 22.13
N ARG A 158 -10.56 -9.09 22.83
CA ARG A 158 -11.09 -9.46 24.16
C ARG A 158 -12.28 -10.40 23.99
N ARG A 159 -12.36 -11.45 24.82
CA ARG A 159 -13.57 -12.29 24.89
C ARG A 159 -14.71 -11.55 25.57
N ALA A 160 -15.95 -11.84 25.15
CA ALA A 160 -17.15 -11.22 25.72
C ALA A 160 -17.36 -11.54 27.21
N GLU A 161 -16.82 -12.68 27.67
CA GLU A 161 -16.91 -13.11 29.07
C GLU A 161 -15.51 -13.39 29.63
N GLY A 162 -15.19 -12.71 30.74
CA GLY A 162 -13.97 -12.94 31.53
C GLY A 162 -12.76 -12.06 31.15
N ASP A 163 -11.65 -12.30 31.84
CA ASP A 163 -10.39 -11.56 31.70
C ASP A 163 -9.49 -12.15 30.60
N LYS A 164 -10.07 -12.76 29.56
CA LYS A 164 -9.30 -13.47 28.53
C LYS A 164 -9.20 -12.68 27.23
N VAL A 165 -8.00 -12.66 26.66
CA VAL A 165 -7.69 -12.05 25.36
C VAL A 165 -7.10 -13.09 24.41
N VAL A 166 -7.49 -12.99 23.15
CA VAL A 166 -6.99 -13.84 22.07
C VAL A 166 -5.97 -13.03 21.27
N LEU A 167 -4.74 -13.52 21.22
CA LEU A 167 -3.68 -12.96 20.41
C LEU A 167 -3.59 -13.77 19.12
N THR A 168 -3.73 -13.11 17.98
CA THR A 168 -3.66 -13.73 16.66
C THR A 168 -2.49 -13.16 15.89
N CYS A 169 -1.62 -14.06 15.44
CA CYS A 169 -0.45 -13.79 14.61
C CYS A 169 -0.69 -14.43 13.24
N GLN A 170 -0.60 -13.66 12.17
CA GLN A 170 -0.88 -14.15 10.82
C GLN A 170 0.13 -13.61 9.82
N SER A 171 0.71 -14.50 9.01
CA SER A 171 1.65 -14.16 7.94
C SER A 171 1.51 -15.13 6.78
N GLN A 172 1.90 -14.70 5.59
CA GLN A 172 1.88 -15.50 4.37
C GLN A 172 3.31 -15.78 3.91
N GLY A 173 3.59 -17.03 3.53
CA GLY A 173 4.92 -17.44 3.09
C GLY A 173 4.97 -18.86 2.51
N TYR A 174 6.15 -19.28 2.09
CA TYR A 174 6.47 -20.59 1.54
C TYR A 174 7.94 -20.90 1.78
N PRO A 175 8.30 -22.13 2.20
CA PRO A 175 7.45 -23.29 2.47
C PRO A 175 6.54 -23.14 3.70
N LYS A 176 5.69 -24.13 3.95
CA LYS A 176 4.80 -24.18 5.12
C LYS A 176 5.63 -24.10 6.41
N SER A 177 5.37 -23.09 7.24
CA SER A 177 6.03 -22.90 8.55
C SER A 177 5.10 -23.25 9.71
N SER A 178 5.70 -23.70 10.82
CA SER A 178 5.04 -23.74 12.13
C SER A 178 5.24 -22.42 12.87
N VAL A 179 4.45 -22.17 13.91
CA VAL A 179 4.56 -20.98 14.76
C VAL A 179 4.72 -21.42 16.21
N VAL A 180 5.71 -20.85 16.90
CA VAL A 180 5.96 -21.07 18.32
C VAL A 180 5.78 -19.76 19.07
N TRP A 181 5.04 -19.82 20.17
CA TRP A 181 4.80 -18.67 21.03
C TRP A 181 5.64 -18.75 22.30
N HIS A 182 6.24 -17.61 22.65
CA HIS A 182 6.96 -17.44 23.90
C HIS A 182 6.44 -16.19 24.62
N ASP A 183 6.46 -16.18 25.94
CA ASP A 183 6.23 -14.97 26.72
C ASP A 183 7.54 -14.22 27.03
N GLY A 184 7.46 -13.12 27.79
CA GLY A 184 8.62 -12.32 28.20
C GLY A 184 9.58 -13.06 29.13
N HIS A 185 9.15 -14.20 29.69
CA HIS A 185 9.96 -15.12 30.50
C HIS A 185 10.45 -16.33 29.68
N LEU A 186 10.28 -16.31 28.36
CA LEU A 186 10.65 -17.37 27.42
C LEU A 186 9.88 -18.69 27.63
N GLN A 187 8.73 -18.66 28.31
CA GLN A 187 7.87 -19.83 28.46
C GLN A 187 7.05 -20.08 27.19
N LYS A 188 6.98 -21.34 26.77
CA LYS A 188 6.24 -21.74 25.57
C LYS A 188 4.75 -21.83 25.86
N HIS A 189 3.94 -21.32 24.93
CA HIS A 189 2.48 -21.40 25.00
C HIS A 189 1.91 -22.36 23.93
N ASN A 190 0.87 -23.09 24.32
CA ASN A 190 0.10 -23.93 23.39
C ASN A 190 -0.73 -23.04 22.47
N SER A 191 -0.45 -23.11 21.18
CA SER A 191 -1.13 -22.32 20.16
C SER A 191 -1.99 -23.18 19.25
N SER A 192 -3.12 -22.62 18.83
CA SER A 192 -3.89 -23.15 17.70
C SER A 192 -3.36 -22.55 16.40
N THR A 193 -2.63 -23.34 15.63
CA THR A 193 -2.03 -22.90 14.35
C THR A 193 -2.72 -23.57 13.18
N THR A 194 -3.24 -22.77 12.25
CA THR A 194 -3.82 -23.21 10.99
C THR A 194 -2.99 -22.68 9.83
N ALA A 195 -2.92 -23.46 8.75
CA ALA A 195 -2.20 -23.09 7.54
C ALA A 195 -3.07 -23.41 6.33
N THR A 196 -3.43 -22.40 5.56
CA THR A 196 -4.25 -22.54 4.35
C THR A 196 -3.43 -22.22 3.11
N ALA A 197 -3.55 -23.06 2.07
CA ALA A 197 -2.93 -22.78 0.79
C ALA A 197 -3.69 -21.67 0.07
N THR A 198 -2.95 -20.77 -0.55
CA THR A 198 -3.47 -19.65 -1.34
C THR A 198 -3.37 -19.95 -2.84
N PRO A 199 -4.15 -19.28 -3.70
CA PRO A 199 -4.14 -19.52 -5.14
C PRO A 199 -2.75 -19.33 -5.79
N ASP A 200 -1.91 -18.46 -5.22
CA ASP A 200 -0.56 -18.16 -5.70
C ASP A 200 0.49 -19.22 -5.28
N GLY A 201 0.08 -20.28 -4.58
CA GLY A 201 0.96 -21.35 -4.10
C GLY A 201 1.64 -21.06 -2.76
N LEU A 202 1.28 -19.97 -2.07
CA LEU A 202 1.77 -19.64 -0.73
C LEU A 202 0.92 -20.27 0.36
N PHE A 203 1.43 -20.31 1.59
CA PHE A 203 0.69 -20.68 2.80
C PHE A 203 0.37 -19.43 3.63
N ASN A 204 -0.91 -19.20 3.88
CA ASN A 204 -1.36 -18.24 4.88
C ASN A 204 -1.47 -18.96 6.23
N VAL A 205 -0.55 -18.64 7.14
CA VAL A 205 -0.43 -19.29 8.45
C VAL A 205 -0.97 -18.36 9.51
N THR A 206 -1.97 -18.81 10.25
CA THR A 206 -2.60 -18.09 11.36
C THR A 206 -2.42 -18.88 12.64
N SER A 207 -1.82 -18.26 13.66
CA SER A 207 -1.60 -18.87 14.97
C SER A 207 -2.27 -18.03 16.06
N ARG A 208 -2.91 -18.71 17.02
CA ARG A 208 -3.70 -18.07 18.08
C ARG A 208 -3.36 -18.64 19.45
N ILE A 209 -3.24 -17.76 20.44
CA ILE A 209 -3.14 -18.11 21.86
C ILE A 209 -4.18 -17.34 22.68
N GLU A 210 -4.62 -17.92 23.79
CA GLU A 210 -5.54 -17.29 24.75
C GLU A 210 -4.76 -17.02 26.05
N VAL A 211 -4.73 -15.76 26.49
CA VAL A 211 -3.99 -15.29 27.68
C VAL A 211 -4.85 -14.35 28.52
N SER A 212 -4.44 -14.06 29.76
CA SER A 212 -5.20 -13.14 30.62
C SER A 212 -4.86 -11.68 30.31
N SER A 213 -5.85 -10.78 30.31
CA SER A 213 -5.63 -9.35 30.04
C SER A 213 -4.96 -8.63 31.20
N SER A 214 -5.13 -9.12 32.43
CA SER A 214 -4.40 -8.64 33.62
C SER A 214 -2.91 -9.01 33.65
N ALA A 215 -2.45 -9.92 32.79
CA ALA A 215 -1.06 -10.34 32.77
C ALA A 215 -0.18 -9.26 32.12
N LYS A 216 0.67 -8.60 32.91
CA LYS A 216 1.70 -7.67 32.42
C LYS A 216 2.86 -8.44 31.79
N ASN A 217 2.61 -9.05 30.64
CA ASN A 217 3.58 -9.87 29.94
C ASN A 217 3.56 -9.55 28.44
N ASN A 218 4.70 -9.76 27.79
CA ASN A 218 4.84 -9.63 26.34
C ASN A 218 4.77 -11.02 25.72
N TYR A 219 4.04 -11.17 24.62
CA TYR A 219 3.95 -12.44 23.92
C TYR A 219 4.54 -12.31 22.54
N THR A 220 5.44 -13.21 22.16
CA THR A 220 6.11 -13.20 20.86
C THR A 220 5.77 -14.48 20.10
N CYS A 221 5.14 -14.34 18.94
CA CYS A 221 5.03 -15.44 17.98
C CYS A 221 6.28 -15.47 17.10
N ASN A 222 6.81 -16.66 16.82
CA ASN A 222 7.97 -16.87 15.96
C ASN A 222 7.68 -17.95 14.92
N PHE A 223 7.91 -17.64 13.64
CA PHE A 223 7.81 -18.57 12.52
C PHE A 223 9.09 -19.42 12.43
N THR A 224 8.93 -20.75 12.54
CA THR A 224 10.08 -21.67 12.68
C THR A 224 10.95 -21.77 11.43
N HIS A 225 10.42 -21.45 10.26
CA HIS A 225 11.15 -21.62 9.00
C HIS A 225 12.25 -20.57 8.80
N ASP A 226 11.93 -19.31 9.07
CA ASP A 226 12.75 -18.14 8.73
C ASP A 226 12.98 -17.20 9.93
N GLY A 227 12.38 -17.50 11.08
CA GLY A 227 12.63 -16.78 12.34
C GLY A 227 11.93 -15.43 12.44
N TYR A 228 11.05 -15.07 11.49
CA TYR A 228 10.27 -13.84 11.63
C TYR A 228 9.36 -13.94 12.83
N ALA A 229 9.32 -12.85 13.59
CA ALA A 229 8.62 -12.82 14.86
C ALA A 229 7.85 -11.52 15.03
N ALA A 230 6.80 -11.58 15.85
CA ALA A 230 6.00 -10.42 16.20
C ALA A 230 5.65 -10.46 17.68
N THR A 231 5.92 -9.34 18.35
CA THR A 231 5.66 -9.16 19.78
C THR A 231 4.37 -8.37 20.00
N PHE A 232 3.58 -8.86 20.95
CA PHE A 232 2.30 -8.32 21.40
C PHE A 232 2.50 -7.66 22.76
N HIS A 233 1.99 -6.44 22.88
CA HIS A 233 1.83 -5.72 24.13
C HIS A 233 0.33 -5.58 24.35
N ILE A 234 -0.18 -6.17 25.43
CA ILE A 234 -1.60 -6.13 25.76
C ILE A 234 -1.88 -4.74 26.38
N PRO A 235 -2.71 -3.88 25.76
CA PRO A 235 -3.03 -2.58 26.32
C PRO A 235 -4.06 -2.73 27.47
N ASP A 236 -4.06 -1.77 28.39
CA ASP A 236 -4.96 -1.77 29.56
C ASP A 236 -6.44 -1.61 29.18
N ASP A 237 -6.71 -0.90 28.07
CA ASP A 237 -8.06 -0.72 27.53
C ASP A 237 -8.18 -1.43 26.17
N ILE A 238 -8.95 -2.52 26.14
CA ILE A 238 -9.21 -3.30 24.91
C ILE A 238 -10.70 -3.22 24.65
N SER A 239 -11.06 -2.60 23.54
CA SER A 239 -12.44 -2.45 23.08
C SER A 239 -13.17 -3.80 23.14
N LEU A 240 -14.24 -3.87 23.93
CA LEU A 240 -15.11 -5.04 23.95
C LEU A 240 -15.70 -5.27 22.55
N PRO A 241 -15.85 -6.54 22.12
CA PRO A 241 -16.59 -6.82 20.90
C PRO A 241 -18.01 -6.26 21.05
N LYS A 242 -18.38 -5.27 20.22
CA LYS A 242 -19.75 -4.73 20.18
C LYS A 242 -20.70 -5.90 19.95
N GLY A 243 -21.47 -6.24 20.98
CA GLY A 243 -22.40 -7.36 20.92
C GLY A 243 -23.49 -7.07 19.92
N LYS A 244 -23.82 -8.02 19.05
CA LYS A 244 -24.97 -7.95 18.12
C LYS A 244 -26.31 -7.66 18.84
N ASN A 245 -26.34 -7.86 20.15
CA ASN A 245 -27.48 -7.64 21.03
C ASN A 245 -27.69 -6.16 21.40
N ASP A 246 -26.68 -5.30 21.29
CA ASP A 246 -26.82 -3.87 21.60
C ASP A 246 -27.79 -3.19 20.63
N ALA A 247 -27.71 -3.51 19.33
CA ALA A 247 -28.64 -2.97 18.34
C ALA A 247 -30.11 -3.37 18.63
N LEU A 248 -30.33 -4.57 19.17
CA LEU A 248 -31.67 -5.08 19.47
C LEU A 248 -32.27 -4.40 20.71
N ILE A 249 -31.43 -4.13 21.72
CA ILE A 249 -31.79 -3.36 22.92
C ILE A 249 -32.08 -1.90 22.53
N THR A 250 -31.24 -1.28 21.69
CA THR A 250 -31.46 0.09 21.22
C THR A 250 -32.79 0.23 20.45
N VAL A 251 -33.13 -0.72 19.58
CA VAL A 251 -34.40 -0.72 18.83
C VAL A 251 -35.61 -0.90 19.76
N LEU A 252 -35.53 -1.76 20.76
CA LEU A 252 -36.58 -1.93 21.78
C LEU A 252 -36.81 -0.65 22.58
N CYS A 253 -35.74 0.03 23.00
CA CYS A 253 -35.83 1.30 23.71
C CYS A 253 -36.47 2.41 22.85
N ILE A 254 -36.08 2.52 21.57
CA ILE A 254 -36.67 3.49 20.64
C ILE A 254 -38.16 3.20 20.43
N GLY A 255 -38.55 1.93 20.28
CA GLY A 255 -39.96 1.53 20.16
C GLY A 255 -40.81 1.92 21.38
N LEU A 256 -40.29 1.74 22.60
CA LEU A 256 -40.97 2.15 23.83
C LEU A 256 -41.13 3.68 23.93
N ILE A 257 -40.14 4.44 23.50
CA ILE A 257 -40.22 5.91 23.49
C ILE A 257 -41.27 6.39 22.49
N LEU A 258 -41.31 5.83 21.28
CA LEU A 258 -42.27 6.22 20.25
C LEU A 258 -43.73 5.88 20.64
N THR A 259 -43.95 4.76 21.32
CA THR A 259 -45.28 4.38 21.82
C THR A 259 -45.75 5.30 22.95
N ALA A 260 -44.86 5.71 23.87
CA ALA A 260 -45.16 6.69 24.90
C ALA A 260 -45.50 8.06 24.31
N ILE A 261 -44.77 8.52 23.29
CA ILE A 261 -45.05 9.76 22.56
C ILE A 261 -46.42 9.66 21.85
N GLY A 262 -46.72 8.54 21.21
CA GLY A 262 -48.01 8.29 20.58
C GLY A 262 -49.19 8.39 21.56
N LEU A 263 -49.06 7.77 22.74
CA LEU A 263 -50.05 7.87 23.83
C LEU A 263 -50.20 9.32 24.34
N GLY A 264 -49.09 10.05 24.47
CA GLY A 264 -49.09 11.47 24.83
C GLY A 264 -49.83 12.34 23.81
N VAL A 265 -49.63 12.11 22.52
CA VAL A 265 -50.31 12.86 21.44
C VAL A 265 -51.81 12.54 21.40
N VAL A 266 -52.20 11.27 21.59
CA VAL A 266 -53.62 10.87 21.60
C VAL A 266 -54.36 11.48 22.80
N THR A 267 -53.76 11.46 23.99
CA THR A 267 -54.35 12.08 25.19
C THR A 267 -54.41 13.61 25.07
N TYR A 268 -53.39 14.24 24.47
CA TYR A 268 -53.39 15.67 24.16
C TYR A 268 -54.50 16.05 23.16
N ARG A 269 -54.67 15.26 22.08
CA ARG A 269 -55.73 15.49 21.08
C ARG A 269 -57.13 15.26 21.67
N ARG A 270 -57.31 14.28 22.56
CA ARG A 270 -58.57 14.08 23.29
C ARG A 270 -58.90 15.24 24.22
N ARG A 271 -57.91 15.85 24.89
CA ARG A 271 -58.13 17.04 25.74
C ARG A 271 -58.49 18.28 24.94
N LYS A 272 -57.96 18.44 23.73
CA LYS A 272 -58.21 19.62 22.88
C LYS A 272 -59.53 19.54 22.09
N GLY A 273 -60.11 18.35 21.93
CA GLY A 273 -61.42 18.14 21.31
C GLY A 273 -62.64 18.42 22.21
N ALA A 274 -62.43 18.85 23.47
CA ALA A 274 -63.50 18.98 24.48
C ALA A 274 -63.64 20.40 25.09
N ARG A 275 -63.51 21.48 24.30
CA ARG A 275 -63.87 22.83 24.75
C ARG A 275 -64.58 23.65 23.66
N THR A 276 -65.88 23.86 23.83
CA THR A 276 -66.69 24.92 23.19
C THR A 276 -66.55 26.24 23.97
N PRO A 277 -66.77 27.43 23.36
CA PRO A 277 -66.54 28.72 24.00
C PRO A 277 -67.83 29.39 24.48
N SER A 278 -67.85 29.99 25.68
CA SER A 278 -68.84 31.03 26.03
C SER A 278 -68.45 31.86 27.28
N THR A 279 -68.15 33.13 27.00
CA THR A 279 -68.57 34.39 27.64
C THR A 279 -68.39 34.71 29.15
N ARG A 280 -67.78 35.90 29.36
CA ARG A 280 -68.13 37.03 30.26
C ARG A 280 -67.47 37.17 31.67
N ASN A 281 -66.62 38.22 31.72
CA ASN A 281 -66.58 39.35 32.67
C ASN A 281 -65.94 39.29 34.09
N CYS A 282 -65.14 40.35 34.31
CA CYS A 282 -64.98 41.22 35.51
C CYS A 282 -63.84 40.98 36.53
N LEU A 283 -62.89 41.93 36.47
CA LEU A 283 -62.43 42.85 37.52
C LEU A 283 -61.53 42.39 38.70
N VAL A 284 -60.39 43.10 38.79
CA VAL A 284 -59.77 43.76 39.98
C VAL A 284 -58.67 43.03 40.79
N ASN A 285 -57.50 43.69 40.73
CA ASN A 285 -56.42 44.00 41.69
C ASN A 285 -55.56 42.96 42.44
N ASP A 286 -54.25 43.26 42.33
CA ASP A 286 -53.17 43.46 43.32
C ASP A 286 -52.63 42.36 44.26
N GLU A 287 -51.29 42.28 44.17
CA GLU A 287 -50.27 42.14 45.22
C GLU A 287 -49.90 40.80 45.90
N GLU A 288 -48.60 40.77 46.23
CA GLU A 288 -47.83 39.87 47.11
C GLU A 288 -47.26 38.52 46.61
N ARG A 289 -46.05 38.61 46.05
CA ARG A 289 -44.75 38.16 46.63
C ARG A 289 -44.70 36.82 47.42
N SER A 290 -43.87 35.88 46.94
CA SER A 290 -42.77 35.26 47.71
C SER A 290 -42.01 34.21 46.86
N LEU A 291 -40.68 34.42 46.68
CA LEU A 291 -39.57 33.52 47.10
C LEU A 291 -39.56 32.13 46.41
N SER A 292 -38.49 31.61 45.80
CA SER A 292 -37.06 31.79 46.00
C SER A 292 -36.26 30.97 44.95
N ALA A 293 -34.98 31.33 44.82
CA ALA A 293 -33.86 30.49 44.38
C ALA A 293 -33.66 30.26 42.88
N ALA A 294 -32.90 31.19 42.29
CA ALA A 294 -31.89 30.83 41.32
C ALA A 294 -30.90 29.81 41.92
N ALA A 295 -30.80 28.64 41.29
CA ALA A 295 -29.58 27.83 41.26
C ALA A 295 -29.64 26.89 40.05
N CYS A 296 -28.80 27.19 39.06
CA CYS A 296 -28.21 26.26 38.09
C CYS A 296 -29.14 25.45 37.19
N LEU A 297 -29.50 26.01 36.02
CA LEU A 297 -29.75 25.22 34.81
C LEU A 297 -29.09 25.92 33.61
N GLY A 298 -27.83 25.57 33.40
CA GLY A 298 -27.12 25.82 32.16
C GLY A 298 -26.31 24.58 31.85
N MET A 299 -26.95 23.59 31.22
CA MET A 299 -26.33 22.44 30.57
C MET A 299 -27.43 21.71 29.78
N ASP A 300 -27.08 21.12 28.64
CA ASP A 300 -27.92 20.41 27.65
C ASP A 300 -28.20 21.12 26.31
N LYS A 301 -27.19 21.81 25.75
CA LYS A 301 -27.15 22.12 24.31
C LYS A 301 -25.91 21.61 23.56
N GLU A 302 -24.89 21.13 24.26
CA GLU A 302 -23.61 20.71 23.64
C GLU A 302 -23.64 19.27 23.11
N SER A 303 -24.26 18.34 23.84
CA SER A 303 -24.28 16.91 23.47
C SER A 303 -25.06 16.59 22.18
N ALA A 304 -26.18 17.29 21.90
CA ALA A 304 -27.00 17.02 20.71
C ALA A 304 -26.40 17.61 19.41
N VAL A 305 -25.57 18.65 19.53
CA VAL A 305 -24.85 19.24 18.39
C VAL A 305 -23.68 18.33 18.00
N GLU A 306 -23.04 17.70 18.99
CA GLU A 306 -21.88 16.86 18.77
C GLU A 306 -22.19 15.55 18.01
N GLU A 307 -23.31 14.90 18.34
CA GLU A 307 -23.76 13.64 17.72
C GLU A 307 -24.24 13.83 16.26
N LYS A 308 -24.83 14.99 15.94
CA LYS A 308 -25.24 15.33 14.57
C LYS A 308 -24.05 15.57 13.64
N VAL A 309 -22.97 16.17 14.15
CA VAL A 309 -21.78 16.50 13.34
C VAL A 309 -20.91 15.26 13.06
N ILE A 310 -20.84 14.29 13.99
CA ILE A 310 -20.09 13.03 13.78
C ILE A 310 -20.70 12.20 12.65
N THR A 311 -22.05 12.16 12.56
CA THR A 311 -22.78 11.45 11.50
C THR A 311 -22.56 12.08 10.11
N GLU A 312 -22.41 13.41 10.06
CA GLU A 312 -22.13 14.14 8.81
C GLU A 312 -20.70 13.91 8.29
N GLU A 313 -19.71 13.78 9.18
CA GLU A 313 -18.30 13.53 8.84
C GLU A 313 -18.06 12.14 8.22
N GLU A 314 -18.70 11.10 8.77
CA GLU A 314 -18.60 9.74 8.25
C GLU A 314 -19.27 9.59 6.87
N ASN A 315 -20.40 10.28 6.67
CA ASN A 315 -21.09 10.36 5.38
C ASN A 315 -20.22 11.09 4.33
N LEU A 316 -19.60 12.21 4.71
CA LEU A 316 -18.70 12.97 3.84
C LEU A 316 -17.47 12.15 3.42
N ARG A 317 -16.87 11.41 4.37
CA ARG A 317 -15.73 10.53 4.09
C ARG A 317 -16.07 9.47 3.04
N SER A 318 -17.20 8.79 3.21
CA SER A 318 -17.64 7.74 2.28
C SER A 318 -17.85 8.28 0.86
N HIS A 319 -18.43 9.49 0.76
CA HIS A 319 -18.71 10.13 -0.51
C HIS A 319 -17.43 10.57 -1.23
N LEU A 320 -16.48 11.17 -0.51
CA LEU A 320 -15.19 11.57 -1.07
C LEU A 320 -14.36 10.37 -1.53
N LYS A 321 -14.33 9.28 -0.75
CA LYS A 321 -13.66 8.05 -1.18
C LYS A 321 -14.25 7.47 -2.46
N ALA A 322 -15.58 7.48 -2.61
CA ALA A 322 -16.24 7.07 -3.83
C ALA A 322 -15.90 8.01 -5.01
N HIS A 323 -16.00 9.33 -4.80
CA HIS A 323 -15.70 10.36 -5.81
C HIS A 323 -14.28 10.25 -6.35
N TYR A 324 -13.29 10.09 -5.48
CA TYR A 324 -11.89 9.97 -5.92
C TYR A 324 -11.55 8.60 -6.51
N SER A 325 -12.22 7.53 -6.07
CA SER A 325 -12.05 6.20 -6.67
C SER A 325 -12.56 6.17 -8.11
N GLU A 326 -13.64 6.89 -8.40
CA GLU A 326 -14.20 7.04 -9.75
C GLU A 326 -13.35 8.00 -10.62
N PHE A 327 -12.86 9.10 -10.03
CA PHE A 327 -11.95 10.04 -10.70
C PHE A 327 -10.63 9.38 -11.12
N SER A 328 -10.08 8.50 -10.28
CA SER A 328 -8.85 7.74 -10.54
C SER A 328 -8.97 6.70 -11.68
N LEU A 329 -10.20 6.43 -12.16
CA LEU A 329 -10.49 5.49 -13.28
C LEU A 329 -10.63 6.18 -14.64
N THR A 330 -10.65 7.52 -14.70
CA THR A 330 -10.82 8.22 -15.98
C THR A 330 -9.54 8.23 -16.82
N THR A 331 -9.62 7.69 -18.03
CA THR A 331 -8.52 7.48 -18.99
C THR A 331 -7.76 8.75 -19.41
N LYS A 332 -8.24 9.95 -19.06
CA LYS A 332 -7.58 11.24 -19.36
C LYS A 332 -6.40 11.58 -18.43
N THR A 333 -6.38 11.10 -17.19
CA THR A 333 -5.26 11.34 -16.24
C THR A 333 -4.15 10.31 -16.38
N LYS A 334 -4.44 9.11 -16.90
CA LYS A 334 -3.43 8.08 -17.20
C LYS A 334 -2.39 8.58 -18.22
N HIS A 335 -2.85 9.26 -19.27
CA HIS A 335 -1.97 9.85 -20.29
C HIS A 335 -1.13 11.06 -19.83
N HIS A 336 -1.47 11.71 -18.71
CA HIS A 336 -0.64 12.78 -18.15
C HIS A 336 0.39 12.25 -17.12
N CYS A 337 0.15 11.07 -16.56
CA CYS A 337 1.08 10.36 -15.67
C CYS A 337 2.11 9.49 -16.42
N ASP A 338 1.93 9.22 -17.72
CA ASP A 338 2.80 8.33 -18.53
C ASP A 338 4.25 8.84 -18.73
N SER A 339 4.60 10.04 -18.23
CA SER A 339 5.99 10.55 -18.22
C SER A 339 6.64 10.55 -16.82
N PHE A 340 5.93 10.16 -15.77
CA PHE A 340 6.41 10.21 -14.39
C PHE A 340 6.36 8.81 -13.78
N ALA A 341 7.51 8.13 -13.68
CA ALA A 341 7.61 6.90 -12.93
C ALA A 341 7.45 7.21 -11.43
N ALA A 342 6.39 6.73 -10.79
CA ALA A 342 6.15 6.90 -9.35
C ALA A 342 7.35 6.44 -8.49
N GLU A 343 8.17 5.53 -9.03
CA GLU A 343 9.43 5.03 -8.46
C GLU A 343 10.54 6.10 -8.35
N GLU A 344 10.49 7.19 -9.12
CA GLU A 344 11.51 8.26 -9.10
C GLU A 344 11.20 9.41 -8.13
N LEU A 345 9.96 9.51 -7.62
CA LEU A 345 9.53 10.57 -6.70
C LEU A 345 10.38 10.64 -5.40
N PRO A 346 10.77 9.52 -4.76
CA PRO A 346 11.63 9.55 -3.57
C PRO A 346 13.03 10.13 -3.85
N HIS A 347 13.52 10.04 -5.08
CA HIS A 347 14.87 10.49 -5.46
C HIS A 347 14.91 11.97 -5.88
N ARG A 348 13.75 12.61 -6.05
CA ARG A 348 13.61 13.99 -6.56
C ARG A 348 13.09 14.98 -5.52
N LEU A 349 12.62 14.48 -4.37
CA LEU A 349 12.10 15.28 -3.26
C LEU A 349 13.25 15.78 -2.39
N GLN A 350 13.37 17.10 -2.27
CA GLN A 350 14.40 17.75 -1.47
C GLN A 350 13.80 18.72 -0.47
N ASN A 351 14.45 18.90 0.68
CA ASN A 351 14.13 19.98 1.60
C ASN A 351 14.69 21.32 1.10
N ASN A 352 14.44 22.39 1.85
CA ASN A 352 14.98 23.73 1.57
C ASN A 352 16.51 23.81 1.54
N GLU A 353 17.21 22.81 2.07
CA GLU A 353 18.68 22.72 2.11
C GLU A 353 19.24 21.85 0.97
N GLY A 354 18.39 21.31 0.09
CA GLY A 354 18.78 20.45 -1.03
C GLY A 354 19.05 18.98 -0.64
N LEU A 355 18.76 18.58 0.60
CA LEU A 355 18.92 17.21 1.08
C LEU A 355 17.73 16.35 0.65
N PRO A 356 17.95 15.06 0.33
CA PRO A 356 16.87 14.14 -0.04
C PRO A 356 15.95 13.88 1.16
N VAL A 357 14.65 13.90 0.90
CA VAL A 357 13.58 13.79 1.90
C VAL A 357 12.78 12.51 1.67
N ARG A 358 12.34 11.84 2.75
CA ARG A 358 11.57 10.60 2.60
C ARG A 358 10.17 10.95 2.10
N LEU A 359 9.56 10.00 1.38
CA LEU A 359 8.20 10.16 0.88
C LEU A 359 7.20 10.51 1.99
N GLN A 360 7.37 9.91 3.18
CA GLN A 360 6.51 10.13 4.35
C GLN A 360 6.49 11.58 4.82
N ASP A 361 7.56 12.33 4.56
CA ASP A 361 7.67 13.74 4.96
C ASP A 361 6.88 14.65 4.00
N LEU A 362 6.30 14.12 2.91
CA LEU A 362 5.31 14.81 2.06
C LEU A 362 3.97 15.01 2.80
N LEU A 363 3.75 14.30 3.91
CA LEU A 363 2.53 14.40 4.69
C LEU A 363 2.76 15.31 5.91
N PRO A 364 2.17 16.53 5.96
CA PRO A 364 2.40 17.48 7.04
C PRO A 364 1.94 16.92 8.39
N ASN A 365 2.61 17.31 9.49
CA ASN A 365 2.15 17.01 10.84
C ASN A 365 0.85 17.76 11.19
N ALA A 366 0.20 17.35 12.28
CA ALA A 366 -1.04 18.01 12.72
C ALA A 366 -0.83 19.51 12.97
N GLY A 367 -1.62 20.37 12.31
CA GLY A 367 -1.52 21.83 12.37
C GLY A 367 -0.44 22.43 11.46
N GLU A 368 0.37 21.61 10.81
CA GLU A 368 1.44 22.03 9.91
C GLU A 368 0.91 22.33 8.49
N VAL A 369 1.57 23.28 7.83
CA VAL A 369 1.35 23.59 6.42
C VAL A 369 2.65 23.28 5.69
N LEU A 370 2.56 22.44 4.67
CA LEU A 370 3.67 22.04 3.83
C LEU A 370 3.49 22.62 2.42
N LEU A 371 4.51 23.32 1.92
CA LEU A 371 4.54 23.87 0.57
C LEU A 371 5.46 23.04 -0.31
N LEU A 372 4.92 22.43 -1.37
CA LEU A 372 5.67 21.67 -2.38
C LEU A 372 5.87 22.51 -3.64
N GLU A 373 7.07 23.06 -3.81
CA GLU A 373 7.44 23.86 -4.98
C GLU A 373 8.18 23.03 -6.03
N GLY A 374 8.08 23.42 -7.29
CA GLY A 374 8.89 22.83 -8.35
C GLY A 374 8.58 23.44 -9.72
N PRO A 375 9.45 23.25 -10.71
CA PRO A 375 9.21 23.74 -12.07
C PRO A 375 7.99 23.04 -12.71
N PRO A 376 7.41 23.59 -13.79
CA PRO A 376 6.36 22.91 -14.54
C PRO A 376 6.81 21.49 -14.94
N ARG A 377 5.89 20.51 -14.87
CA ARG A 377 6.17 19.08 -15.14
C ARG A 377 7.15 18.40 -14.16
N SER A 378 7.42 18.99 -13.00
CA SER A 378 8.24 18.35 -11.96
C SER A 378 7.58 17.15 -11.27
N GLY A 379 6.30 16.88 -11.52
CA GLY A 379 5.55 15.78 -10.89
C GLY A 379 4.77 16.16 -9.62
N LYS A 380 4.58 17.46 -9.34
CA LYS A 380 3.80 17.95 -8.18
C LYS A 380 2.39 17.38 -8.10
N THR A 381 1.62 17.51 -9.19
CA THR A 381 0.27 16.92 -9.31
C THR A 381 0.31 15.41 -9.17
N THR A 382 1.36 14.75 -9.67
CA THR A 382 1.55 13.30 -9.49
C THR A 382 1.76 12.94 -8.02
N ALA A 383 2.52 13.75 -7.26
CA ALA A 383 2.68 13.59 -5.82
C ALA A 383 1.33 13.72 -5.07
N ALA A 384 0.53 14.73 -5.43
CA ALA A 384 -0.82 14.94 -4.91
C ALA A 384 -1.75 13.75 -5.21
N HIS A 385 -1.69 13.20 -6.43
CA HIS A 385 -2.50 12.04 -6.84
C HIS A 385 -2.05 10.73 -6.17
N ILE A 386 -0.75 10.56 -5.89
CA ILE A 386 -0.24 9.39 -5.12
C ILE A 386 -0.76 9.42 -3.68
N LEU A 387 -0.81 10.60 -3.05
CA LEU A 387 -1.43 10.76 -1.72
C LEU A 387 -2.94 10.44 -1.77
N LEU A 388 -3.62 10.90 -2.81
CA LEU A 388 -5.05 10.64 -3.00
C LEU A 388 -5.35 9.16 -3.20
N SER A 389 -4.54 8.45 -4.01
CA SER A 389 -4.71 7.02 -4.27
C SER A 389 -4.35 6.16 -3.05
N SER A 390 -3.36 6.58 -2.25
CA SER A 390 -3.05 5.95 -0.96
C SER A 390 -4.20 6.05 0.04
N TRP A 391 -4.94 7.17 0.05
CA TRP A 391 -6.09 7.33 0.94
C TRP A 391 -7.32 6.50 0.53
N THR A 392 -7.51 6.28 -0.78
CA THR A 392 -8.65 5.51 -1.32
C THR A 392 -8.39 4.01 -1.38
N ALA A 393 -7.16 3.59 -1.70
CA ALA A 393 -6.75 2.18 -1.76
C ALA A 393 -5.88 1.82 -0.55
N ALA A 394 -6.39 0.96 0.33
CA ALA A 394 -5.76 0.57 1.60
C ALA A 394 -4.44 -0.24 1.47
N ASP A 395 -3.80 -0.27 0.29
CA ASP A 395 -2.75 -1.24 -0.05
C ASP A 395 -1.66 -0.66 -0.99
N SER A 396 -1.33 0.63 -0.85
CA SER A 396 -0.19 1.22 -1.60
C SER A 396 1.03 1.37 -0.69
N GLY A 397 2.03 0.49 -0.86
CA GLY A 397 3.23 0.40 -0.01
C GLY A 397 4.20 1.59 -0.07
N PHE A 398 3.80 2.75 -0.62
CA PHE A 398 4.67 3.91 -0.81
C PHE A 398 4.41 5.02 0.23
N LEU A 399 3.15 5.28 0.59
CA LEU A 399 2.71 6.26 1.61
C LEU A 399 1.52 5.67 2.37
N ASP A 400 1.48 5.78 3.70
CA ASP A 400 0.31 5.40 4.51
C ASP A 400 -0.51 6.65 4.85
N ALA A 401 -1.42 7.05 3.95
CA ALA A 401 -2.41 8.09 4.22
C ALA A 401 -3.70 7.51 4.85
N GLY A 402 -3.78 6.19 5.09
CA GLY A 402 -4.99 5.50 5.55
C GLY A 402 -5.46 5.90 6.95
N PHE A 403 -4.56 6.48 7.76
CA PHE A 403 -4.87 7.00 9.10
C PHE A 403 -5.69 8.31 9.07
N LEU A 404 -5.79 8.98 7.93
CA LEU A 404 -6.58 10.21 7.79
C LEU A 404 -8.08 9.89 7.79
N ASP A 405 -8.82 10.62 8.61
CA ASP A 405 -10.27 10.52 8.69
C ASP A 405 -10.90 11.20 7.46
N LEU A 406 -10.33 12.33 7.01
CA LEU A 406 -10.85 13.10 5.88
C LEU A 406 -9.72 13.69 5.02
N LEU A 407 -9.83 13.58 3.70
CA LEU A 407 -8.93 14.22 2.74
C LEU A 407 -9.75 15.00 1.71
N VAL A 408 -9.48 16.30 1.60
CA VAL A 408 -10.15 17.21 0.65
C VAL A 408 -9.12 17.68 -0.37
N TYR A 409 -9.34 17.32 -1.64
CA TYR A 409 -8.51 17.72 -2.77
C TYR A 409 -9.20 18.85 -3.54
N VAL A 410 -8.45 19.92 -3.84
CA VAL A 410 -8.94 21.06 -4.61
C VAL A 410 -7.94 21.37 -5.73
N ASN A 411 -8.43 21.41 -6.97
CA ASN A 411 -7.63 21.86 -8.10
C ASN A 411 -7.68 23.39 -8.19
N CYS A 412 -6.52 24.03 -8.03
CA CYS A 412 -6.35 25.47 -7.97
C CYS A 412 -6.18 26.13 -9.34
N ASP A 413 -5.87 25.38 -10.39
CA ASP A 413 -5.56 25.92 -11.73
C ASP A 413 -6.75 26.67 -12.36
N THR A 414 -7.97 26.30 -11.98
CA THR A 414 -9.22 26.86 -12.54
C THR A 414 -9.95 27.81 -11.60
N MET A 415 -9.39 28.13 -10.43
CA MET A 415 -10.12 28.87 -9.39
C MET A 415 -10.29 30.36 -9.68
N LYS A 416 -11.52 30.84 -9.54
CA LYS A 416 -11.88 32.26 -9.70
C LYS A 416 -12.62 32.86 -8.49
N GLY A 417 -12.95 32.05 -7.49
CA GLY A 417 -13.78 32.45 -6.35
C GLY A 417 -13.21 32.05 -4.99
N ASP A 418 -14.09 31.97 -3.99
CA ASP A 418 -13.76 31.53 -2.64
C ASP A 418 -13.32 30.05 -2.60
N LEU A 419 -12.29 29.75 -1.81
CA LEU A 419 -11.66 28.43 -1.72
C LEU A 419 -12.66 27.32 -1.36
N PHE A 420 -13.51 27.54 -0.34
CA PHE A 420 -14.41 26.50 0.14
C PHE A 420 -15.65 26.37 -0.72
N GLN A 421 -16.11 27.47 -1.32
CA GLN A 421 -17.19 27.41 -2.33
C GLN A 421 -16.76 26.62 -3.56
N GLU A 422 -15.56 26.89 -4.08
CA GLU A 422 -15.01 26.21 -5.23
C GLU A 422 -14.69 24.74 -4.92
N ALA A 423 -14.19 24.44 -3.71
CA ALA A 423 -14.02 23.06 -3.23
C ALA A 423 -15.36 22.30 -3.18
N THR A 424 -16.42 22.92 -2.66
CA THR A 424 -17.74 22.28 -2.62
C THR A 424 -18.33 22.07 -4.03
N ALA A 425 -18.04 22.96 -4.98
CA ALA A 425 -18.49 22.84 -6.36
C ALA A 425 -17.73 21.71 -7.10
N GLN A 426 -16.39 21.67 -7.00
CA GLN A 426 -15.56 20.66 -7.66
C GLN A 426 -15.83 19.24 -7.15
N LEU A 427 -16.21 19.10 -5.88
CA LEU A 427 -16.50 17.82 -5.24
C LEU A 427 -17.98 17.43 -5.31
N ALA A 428 -18.82 18.17 -6.04
CA ALA A 428 -20.27 17.99 -6.11
C ALA A 428 -20.96 17.93 -4.72
N LEU A 429 -20.42 18.68 -3.77
CA LEU A 429 -20.84 18.72 -2.37
C LEU A 429 -21.88 19.80 -2.06
N SER A 430 -22.21 20.67 -3.03
CA SER A 430 -23.08 21.83 -2.84
C SER A 430 -24.48 21.51 -2.32
N GLU A 431 -24.99 20.29 -2.56
CA GLU A 431 -26.28 19.83 -2.04
C GLU A 431 -26.19 19.16 -0.66
N LYS A 432 -24.98 18.81 -0.20
CA LYS A 432 -24.74 17.99 1.00
C LYS A 432 -24.13 18.76 2.16
N ILE A 433 -23.27 19.74 1.90
CA ILE A 433 -22.58 20.51 2.93
C ILE A 433 -22.31 21.94 2.43
N SER A 434 -22.52 22.93 3.30
CA SER A 434 -22.17 24.32 2.98
C SER A 434 -20.66 24.58 3.12
N ALA A 435 -20.15 25.62 2.45
CA ALA A 435 -18.75 26.03 2.52
C ALA A 435 -18.27 26.27 3.98
N GLU A 436 -19.11 26.89 4.82
CA GLU A 436 -18.79 27.11 6.23
C GLU A 436 -18.79 25.81 7.05
N GLN A 437 -19.71 24.89 6.77
CA GLN A 437 -19.69 23.58 7.42
C GLN A 437 -18.43 22.79 7.05
N LEU A 438 -18.02 22.80 5.77
CA LEU A 438 -16.78 22.15 5.33
C LEU A 438 -15.56 22.71 6.07
N ARG A 439 -15.51 24.04 6.24
CA ARG A 439 -14.47 24.73 7.03
C ARG A 439 -14.46 24.28 8.50
N THR A 440 -15.64 24.15 9.13
CA THR A 440 -15.74 23.68 10.52
C THR A 440 -15.32 22.22 10.69
N VAL A 441 -15.65 21.35 9.72
CA VAL A 441 -15.25 19.94 9.74
C VAL A 441 -13.72 19.81 9.60
N LEU A 442 -13.12 20.55 8.67
CA LEU A 442 -11.68 20.52 8.45
C LEU A 442 -10.89 20.98 9.69
N SER A 443 -11.38 21.98 10.41
CA SER A 443 -10.70 22.56 11.59
C SER A 443 -10.83 21.74 12.87
N ARG A 444 -11.75 20.77 12.93
CA ARG A 444 -12.11 20.02 14.15
C ARG A 444 -11.17 18.85 14.48
N SER A 445 -10.64 18.16 13.46
CA SER A 445 -9.83 16.96 13.64
C SER A 445 -8.36 17.20 13.26
N ASN A 446 -7.45 16.48 13.92
CA ASN A 446 -6.02 16.46 13.58
C ASN A 446 -5.64 15.39 12.51
N LYS A 447 -6.66 14.66 12.04
CA LYS A 447 -6.59 13.64 10.98
C LYS A 447 -7.28 14.09 9.69
N THR A 448 -7.51 15.40 9.54
CA THR A 448 -7.98 16.02 8.30
C THR A 448 -6.79 16.55 7.49
N LEU A 449 -6.81 16.35 6.17
CA LEU A 449 -5.83 16.92 5.23
C LEU A 449 -6.56 17.73 4.15
N LEU A 450 -6.17 19.00 4.01
CA LEU A 450 -6.54 19.86 2.88
C LEU A 450 -5.38 19.89 1.88
N LEU A 451 -5.64 19.43 0.66
CA LEU A 451 -4.67 19.34 -0.43
C LEU A 451 -5.04 20.32 -1.54
N LEU A 452 -4.20 21.33 -1.74
CA LEU A 452 -4.37 22.36 -2.77
C LEU A 452 -3.36 22.11 -3.88
N ASP A 453 -3.82 21.67 -5.05
CA ASP A 453 -2.93 21.39 -6.20
C ASP A 453 -2.91 22.57 -7.18
N GLY A 454 -1.73 23.11 -7.49
CA GLY A 454 -1.55 24.21 -8.45
C GLY A 454 -1.86 25.61 -7.91
N TYR A 455 -1.74 25.84 -6.60
CA TYR A 455 -2.08 27.11 -5.98
C TYR A 455 -1.15 28.24 -6.45
N LYS A 456 -1.74 29.41 -6.75
CA LYS A 456 -1.03 30.60 -7.21
C LYS A 456 -1.60 31.85 -6.53
N GLU A 457 -0.73 32.61 -5.87
CA GLU A 457 -1.10 33.88 -5.25
C GLU A 457 -1.43 34.92 -6.35
N GLY A 458 -2.50 35.69 -6.12
CA GLY A 458 -3.01 36.67 -7.08
C GLY A 458 -4.53 36.68 -7.20
N ASN A 459 -5.22 35.69 -6.66
CA ASN A 459 -6.68 35.71 -6.52
C ASN A 459 -7.04 36.17 -5.11
N HIS A 460 -7.42 37.45 -4.98
CA HIS A 460 -7.75 38.08 -3.70
C HIS A 460 -8.72 37.27 -2.84
N PHE A 461 -9.76 36.67 -3.45
CA PHE A 461 -10.77 35.92 -2.70
C PHE A 461 -10.24 34.60 -2.15
N CYS A 462 -9.46 33.87 -2.95
CA CYS A 462 -8.86 32.61 -2.52
C CYS A 462 -7.76 32.86 -1.47
N ASP A 463 -6.92 33.87 -1.69
CA ASP A 463 -5.79 34.20 -0.83
C ASP A 463 -6.27 34.68 0.57
N GLU A 464 -7.33 35.49 0.61
CA GLU A 464 -7.93 35.97 1.86
C GLU A 464 -8.58 34.83 2.65
N THR A 465 -9.38 33.99 1.99
CA THR A 465 -10.03 32.84 2.63
C THR A 465 -9.01 31.80 3.11
N LEU A 466 -7.98 31.51 2.31
CA LEU A 466 -6.91 30.60 2.71
C LEU A 466 -6.15 31.17 3.92
N ARG A 467 -5.74 32.45 3.88
CA ARG A 467 -5.03 33.07 5.00
C ARG A 467 -5.87 33.04 6.28
N ARG A 468 -7.16 33.36 6.17
CA ARG A 468 -8.08 33.34 7.31
C ARG A 468 -8.25 31.93 7.87
N PHE A 469 -8.41 30.93 7.00
CA PHE A 469 -8.44 29.53 7.42
C PHE A 469 -7.14 29.12 8.10
N LEU A 470 -5.99 29.49 7.53
CA LEU A 470 -4.69 29.19 8.12
C LEU A 470 -4.49 29.87 9.49
N SER A 471 -5.06 31.05 9.73
CA SER A 471 -5.00 31.71 11.05
C SER A 471 -5.96 31.14 12.09
N GLU A 472 -7.10 30.59 11.64
CA GLU A 472 -8.16 30.06 12.51
C GLU A 472 -8.13 28.53 12.65
N ARG A 473 -7.29 27.84 11.86
CA ARG A 473 -7.22 26.38 11.89
C ARG A 473 -6.78 25.90 13.27
N GLY A 474 -7.42 24.84 13.75
CA GLY A 474 -6.90 24.03 14.83
C GLY A 474 -5.77 23.13 14.33
N SER A 475 -5.99 21.83 14.37
CA SER A 475 -4.95 20.82 14.07
C SER A 475 -4.97 20.30 12.62
N CYS A 476 -5.67 20.98 11.71
CA CYS A 476 -5.80 20.56 10.32
C CYS A 476 -4.45 20.58 9.58
N ARG A 477 -4.17 19.53 8.81
CA ARG A 477 -2.97 19.40 7.97
C ARG A 477 -3.24 20.05 6.62
N VAL A 478 -2.30 20.83 6.10
CA VAL A 478 -2.46 21.49 4.80
C VAL A 478 -1.25 21.22 3.91
N LEU A 479 -1.47 20.70 2.72
CA LEU A 479 -0.44 20.53 1.69
C LEU A 479 -0.79 21.40 0.49
N VAL A 480 0.14 22.26 0.09
CA VAL A 480 -0.02 23.17 -1.04
C VAL A 480 1.03 22.84 -2.09
N THR A 481 0.63 22.59 -3.34
CA THR A 481 1.56 22.44 -4.46
C THR A 481 1.54 23.72 -5.30
N SER A 482 2.72 24.21 -5.70
CA SER A 482 2.82 25.45 -6.50
C SER A 482 4.06 25.46 -7.41
N CYS A 483 4.07 26.34 -8.41
CA CYS A 483 5.28 26.61 -9.18
C CYS A 483 6.24 27.52 -8.39
N LEU A 484 7.54 27.43 -8.70
CA LEU A 484 8.56 28.23 -8.03
C LEU A 484 8.26 29.73 -8.15
N GLY A 485 8.06 30.39 -7.00
CA GLY A 485 7.83 31.84 -6.94
C GLY A 485 6.38 32.29 -7.10
N ASP A 486 5.43 31.36 -7.26
CA ASP A 486 3.99 31.69 -7.35
C ASP A 486 3.33 31.91 -5.97
N CYS A 487 4.03 31.65 -4.86
CA CYS A 487 3.51 31.79 -3.49
C CYS A 487 4.45 32.56 -2.53
N PRO A 488 4.83 33.82 -2.82
CA PRO A 488 5.79 34.58 -2.02
C PRO A 488 5.30 34.89 -0.59
N VAL A 489 4.00 35.16 -0.38
CA VAL A 489 3.48 35.57 0.93
C VAL A 489 3.27 34.37 1.85
N LEU A 490 2.77 33.26 1.31
CA LEU A 490 2.64 32.00 2.01
C LEU A 490 4.02 31.50 2.45
N LYS A 491 5.02 31.56 1.58
CA LYS A 491 6.41 31.19 1.89
C LYS A 491 7.05 32.06 2.98
N GLN A 492 6.69 33.35 3.09
CA GLN A 492 7.13 34.20 4.20
C GLN A 492 6.45 33.87 5.53
N THR A 493 5.22 33.34 5.47
CA THR A 493 4.44 32.95 6.65
C THR A 493 4.87 31.57 7.19
N LEU A 494 5.33 30.70 6.30
CA LEU A 494 5.91 29.40 6.62
C LEU A 494 7.37 29.59 7.04
N LYS A 495 7.68 29.35 8.33
CA LYS A 495 9.08 29.27 8.77
C LYS A 495 9.81 28.17 7.97
N THR A 496 11.14 28.29 7.88
CA THR A 496 12.08 27.53 7.02
C THR A 496 11.95 25.99 7.00
N GLU A 497 11.15 25.37 7.85
CA GLU A 497 10.93 23.92 7.92
C GLU A 497 9.78 23.41 7.03
N GLY A 498 8.86 24.29 6.59
CA GLY A 498 7.61 23.89 5.91
C GLY A 498 7.64 23.93 4.38
N THR A 499 8.80 23.89 3.72
CA THR A 499 8.88 23.91 2.24
C THR A 499 9.75 22.78 1.69
N LEU A 500 9.22 22.08 0.70
CA LEU A 500 9.86 21.01 -0.06
C LEU A 500 9.95 21.41 -1.52
N THR A 501 10.99 20.96 -2.20
CA THR A 501 11.22 21.25 -3.61
C THR A 501 11.34 19.95 -4.42
N LEU A 502 10.76 19.95 -5.62
CA LEU A 502 10.88 18.86 -6.60
C LEU A 502 11.77 19.30 -7.76
N GLN A 503 12.86 18.58 -8.01
CA GLN A 503 13.74 18.85 -9.14
C GLN A 503 13.22 18.26 -10.46
N MET A 504 13.62 18.86 -11.59
CA MET A 504 13.39 18.32 -12.94
C MET A 504 14.43 17.25 -13.27
N GLN A 505 14.07 16.26 -14.09
CA GLN A 505 14.98 15.20 -14.52
C GLN A 505 16.18 15.83 -15.26
N SER A 506 17.40 15.65 -14.75
CA SER A 506 18.60 15.92 -15.53
C SER A 506 18.65 14.87 -16.64
N ALA A 507 18.44 15.30 -17.89
CA ALA A 507 18.64 14.46 -19.05
C ALA A 507 20.06 13.88 -18.98
N LYS A 508 20.18 12.58 -18.72
CA LYS A 508 21.44 11.85 -18.93
C LYS A 508 21.67 11.84 -20.44
N TYR A 509 22.50 12.76 -20.92
CA TYR A 509 23.11 12.70 -22.24
C TYR A 509 24.29 11.74 -22.24
#